data_AF-A0A1W4WI87-F1
#
_entry.id   AF-A0A1W4WI87-F1
#
_cell.length_a   1.000
_cell.length_b   1.000
_cell.length_c   1.000
_cell.angle_alpha   90.00
_cell.angle_beta   90.00
_cell.angle_gamma   90.00
#
_symmetry.space_group_name_H-M   'P 1'
#
loop_
_entity.id
_entity.type
_entity.pdbx_description
1 polymer ?
#
loop_
_entity_poly.entity_id
_entity_poly.type
_entity_poly.pdbx_seq_one_letter_code
_entity_poly.pdbx_strand_id
1 'polypeptide(L)'
;MMMSTVARAFKYSLIGCTALGSAISVTTLAVNDDINPIGIVRLSRAARTVFQIGFMYKYDLFGIDKTSSEYKKIKSHCHQKAAEMLLDLCCANKGVYIKVGQHIAALDYLLPTEYVQTMKVLHSHAPSNKLEDVYKVISEDFKKKMGFNNFSSSYYGLC
;
A
#
# COMPACT_ATOMS: atom_id res chain seq x y z
N MET A 1 -24.19 51.93 3.53
CA MET A 1 -23.04 52.05 4.46
C MET A 1 -22.85 50.81 5.35
N MET A 2 -23.91 50.09 5.74
CA MET A 2 -23.83 48.91 6.62
C MET A 2 -23.22 47.65 5.96
N MET A 3 -23.39 47.45 4.65
CA MET A 3 -22.90 46.25 3.93
C MET A 3 -21.37 46.18 3.75
N SER A 4 -20.66 47.31 3.65
CA SER A 4 -19.21 47.33 3.42
C SER A 4 -18.39 47.05 4.68
N THR A 5 -18.92 47.37 5.86
CA THR A 5 -18.28 47.10 7.16
C THR A 5 -18.31 45.60 7.49
N VAL A 6 -19.43 44.92 7.18
CA VAL A 6 -19.58 43.47 7.36
C VAL A 6 -18.60 42.69 6.47
N ALA A 7 -18.47 43.09 5.20
CA ALA A 7 -17.52 42.46 4.27
C ALA A 7 -16.05 42.60 4.70
N ARG A 8 -15.69 43.71 5.38
CA ARG A 8 -14.34 43.91 5.95
C ARG A 8 -14.13 43.03 7.17
N ALA A 9 -15.11 42.92 8.07
CA ALA A 9 -15.04 42.04 9.24
C ALA A 9 -14.85 40.57 8.86
N PHE A 10 -15.56 40.09 7.83
CA PHE A 10 -15.38 38.72 7.32
C PHE A 10 -13.96 38.47 6.76
N LYS A 11 -13.39 39.44 6.04
CA LYS A 11 -12.01 39.31 5.50
C LYS A 11 -10.96 39.24 6.60
N TYR A 12 -11.05 40.09 7.63
CA TYR A 12 -10.11 40.07 8.75
C TYR A 12 -10.29 38.84 9.64
N SER A 13 -11.53 38.36 9.83
CA SER A 13 -11.81 37.11 10.54
C SER A 13 -11.23 35.90 9.80
N LEU A 14 -11.35 35.83 8.47
CA LEU A 14 -10.76 34.76 7.67
C LEU A 14 -9.23 34.74 7.76
N ILE A 15 -8.57 35.91 7.69
CA ILE A 15 -7.11 36.03 7.82
C ILE A 15 -6.66 35.64 9.23
N GLY A 16 -7.37 36.08 10.27
CA GLY A 16 -7.08 35.73 11.67
C GLY A 16 -7.23 34.24 11.96
N CYS A 17 -8.29 33.60 11.46
CA CYS A 17 -8.50 32.16 11.61
C CYS A 17 -7.44 31.34 10.86
N THR A 18 -7.02 31.79 9.68
CA THR A 18 -5.98 31.10 8.90
C THR A 18 -4.62 31.19 9.59
N ALA A 19 -4.26 32.37 10.13
CA ALA A 19 -3.01 32.56 10.86
C ALA A 19 -2.95 31.72 12.15
N LEU A 20 -4.02 31.73 12.97
CA LEU A 20 -4.08 30.95 14.21
C LEU A 20 -4.11 29.44 13.95
N GLY A 21 -4.87 28.99 12.94
CA GLY A 21 -4.91 27.58 12.55
C GLY A 21 -3.55 27.07 12.07
N SER A 22 -2.81 27.89 11.30
CA SER A 22 -1.46 27.53 10.85
C SER A 22 -0.46 27.42 11.99
N ALA A 23 -0.50 28.33 12.97
CA ALA A 23 0.41 28.32 14.11
C ALA A 23 0.18 27.11 15.03
N ILE A 24 -1.07 26.78 15.34
CA ILE A 24 -1.43 25.61 16.16
C ILE A 24 -1.04 24.31 15.45
N SER A 25 -1.24 24.25 14.14
CA SER A 25 -0.85 23.08 13.33
C SER A 25 0.68 22.89 13.31
N VAL A 26 1.45 23.97 13.14
CA VAL A 26 2.92 23.89 13.17
C VAL A 26 3.44 23.47 14.55
N THR A 27 2.88 23.97 15.65
CA THR A 27 3.32 23.56 16.99
C THR A 27 2.92 22.13 17.34
N THR A 28 1.75 21.64 16.91
CA THR A 28 1.38 20.22 17.11
C THR A 28 2.23 19.27 16.27
N LEU A 29 2.69 19.69 15.08
CA LEU A 29 3.65 18.94 14.29
C LEU A 29 5.06 18.98 14.89
N ALA A 30 5.48 20.10 15.48
CA ALA A 30 6.78 20.24 16.12
C ALA A 30 6.89 19.54 17.49
N VAL A 31 5.75 19.29 18.17
CA VAL A 31 5.71 18.59 19.47
C VAL A 31 5.57 17.08 19.32
N ASN A 32 5.02 16.58 18.19
CA ASN A 32 4.98 15.16 17.88
C ASN A 32 6.27 14.70 17.18
N ASP A 33 7.35 14.56 17.95
CA ASP A 33 8.66 14.06 17.49
C ASP A 33 8.65 12.54 17.15
N ASP A 34 7.51 11.87 17.33
CA ASP A 34 7.30 10.46 17.00
C ASP A 34 7.05 10.21 15.50
N ILE A 35 7.66 11.00 14.62
CA ILE A 35 7.67 10.65 13.19
C ILE A 35 8.65 9.50 13.01
N ASN A 36 8.12 8.28 13.11
CA ASN A 36 8.90 7.06 12.99
C ASN A 36 9.61 7.05 11.61
N PRO A 37 10.96 7.12 11.55
CA PRO A 37 11.70 7.30 10.30
C PRO A 37 11.42 6.15 9.31
N ILE A 38 11.09 4.97 9.82
CA ILE A 38 10.66 3.80 9.03
C ILE A 38 9.36 4.09 8.27
N GLY A 39 8.41 4.81 8.90
CA GLY A 39 7.16 5.22 8.28
C GLY A 39 7.37 6.24 7.16
N ILE A 40 8.21 7.25 7.39
CA ILE A 40 8.55 8.25 6.36
C ILE A 40 9.17 7.60 5.13
N VAL A 41 10.08 6.64 5.31
CA VAL A 41 10.72 5.93 4.19
C VAL A 41 9.69 5.12 3.39
N ARG A 42 8.76 4.44 4.06
CA ARG A 42 7.69 3.68 3.39
C ARG A 42 6.75 4.59 2.60
N LEU A 43 6.36 5.70 3.21
CA LEU A 43 5.48 6.69 2.59
C LEU A 43 6.15 7.39 1.41
N SER A 44 7.42 7.78 1.53
CA SER A 44 8.16 8.44 0.44
C SER A 44 8.37 7.51 -0.76
N ARG A 45 8.69 6.22 -0.54
CA ARG A 45 8.72 5.21 -1.61
C ARG A 45 7.37 5.03 -2.28
N ALA A 46 6.29 4.99 -1.51
CA ALA A 46 4.94 4.88 -2.04
C ALA A 46 4.58 6.11 -2.89
N ALA A 47 4.82 7.32 -2.37
CA ALA A 47 4.58 8.57 -3.08
C ALA A 47 5.35 8.64 -4.40
N ARG A 48 6.65 8.29 -4.38
CA ARG A 48 7.48 8.23 -5.60
C ARG A 48 6.91 7.26 -6.62
N THR A 49 6.54 6.05 -6.19
CA THR A 49 6.03 5.00 -7.08
C THR A 49 4.70 5.42 -7.71
N VAL A 50 3.76 5.93 -6.91
CA VAL A 50 2.46 6.40 -7.40
C VAL A 50 2.62 7.56 -8.37
N PHE A 51 3.50 8.53 -8.04
CA PHE A 51 3.80 9.64 -8.95
C PHE A 51 4.37 9.15 -10.28
N GLN A 52 5.33 8.22 -10.24
CA GLN A 52 5.94 7.65 -11.43
C GLN A 52 4.92 6.89 -12.29
N ILE A 53 4.03 6.10 -11.69
CA ILE A 53 2.93 5.42 -12.39
C ILE A 53 2.01 6.45 -13.05
N GLY A 54 1.57 7.48 -12.32
CA GLY A 54 0.68 8.51 -12.85
C GLY A 54 1.31 9.30 -14.00
N PHE A 55 2.60 9.65 -13.88
CA PHE A 55 3.34 10.32 -14.94
C PHE A 55 3.48 9.44 -16.19
N MET A 56 3.80 8.15 -16.01
CA MET A 56 3.89 7.17 -17.09
C MET A 56 2.57 7.05 -17.86
N TYR A 57 1.44 6.85 -17.18
CA TYR A 57 0.13 6.83 -17.86
C TYR A 57 -0.15 8.12 -18.62
N LYS A 58 0.13 9.27 -17.99
CA LYS A 58 -0.11 10.57 -18.61
C LYS A 58 0.71 10.73 -19.87
N TYR A 59 1.98 10.32 -19.85
CA TYR A 59 2.90 10.45 -20.98
C TYR A 59 2.60 9.44 -22.08
N ASP A 60 2.48 8.15 -21.75
CA ASP A 60 2.31 7.06 -22.72
C ASP A 60 0.94 7.11 -23.43
N LEU A 61 -0.10 7.61 -22.75
CA LEU A 61 -1.44 7.76 -23.34
C LEU A 61 -1.72 9.19 -23.84
N PHE A 62 -0.74 10.09 -23.81
CA PHE A 62 -0.94 11.47 -24.26
C PHE A 62 -1.17 11.53 -25.77
N GLY A 63 -2.29 12.13 -26.20
CA GLY A 63 -2.55 12.39 -27.62
C GLY A 63 -3.03 11.17 -28.42
N ILE A 64 -3.25 10.02 -27.79
CA ILE A 64 -3.74 8.80 -28.46
C ILE A 64 -5.26 8.74 -28.39
N ASP A 65 -5.91 8.44 -29.52
CA ASP A 65 -7.36 8.28 -29.56
C ASP A 65 -7.83 7.05 -28.76
N LYS A 66 -8.80 7.25 -27.88
CA LYS A 66 -9.30 6.21 -26.94
C LYS A 66 -10.05 5.08 -27.64
N THR A 67 -10.56 5.31 -28.85
CA THR A 67 -11.32 4.28 -29.59
C THR A 67 -10.42 3.39 -30.43
N SER A 68 -9.17 3.82 -30.66
CA SER A 68 -8.18 3.06 -31.42
C SER A 68 -7.80 1.73 -30.74
N SER A 69 -7.44 0.74 -31.56
CA SER A 69 -6.87 -0.52 -31.09
C SER A 69 -5.49 -0.33 -30.45
N GLU A 70 -4.75 0.70 -30.89
CA GLU A 70 -3.45 1.09 -30.36
C GLU A 70 -3.54 1.57 -28.91
N TYR A 71 -4.53 2.41 -28.57
CA TYR A 71 -4.78 2.85 -27.20
C TYR A 71 -4.97 1.68 -26.24
N LYS A 72 -5.74 0.65 -26.65
CA LYS A 72 -5.95 -0.55 -25.82
C LYS A 72 -4.65 -1.30 -25.55
N LYS A 73 -3.78 -1.42 -26.56
CA LYS A 73 -2.48 -2.09 -26.43
C LYS A 73 -1.55 -1.33 -25.48
N ILE A 74 -1.39 -0.02 -25.68
CA ILE A 74 -0.53 0.81 -24.84
C ILE A 74 -1.07 0.85 -23.42
N LYS A 75 -2.38 0.99 -23.25
CA LYS A 75 -3.02 0.97 -21.93
C LYS A 75 -2.78 -0.34 -21.18
N SER A 76 -2.92 -1.49 -21.85
CA SER A 76 -2.62 -2.80 -21.25
C SER A 76 -1.14 -2.92 -20.85
N HIS A 77 -0.22 -2.44 -21.70
CA HIS A 77 1.20 -2.38 -21.35
C HIS A 77 1.47 -1.47 -20.13
N CYS A 78 0.84 -0.29 -20.05
CA CYS A 78 0.93 0.58 -18.88
C CYS A 78 0.34 -0.09 -17.62
N HIS A 79 -0.77 -0.83 -17.75
CA HIS A 79 -1.35 -1.62 -16.65
C HIS A 79 -0.35 -2.66 -16.12
N GLN A 80 0.28 -3.43 -17.00
CA GLN A 80 1.28 -4.44 -16.62
C GLN A 80 2.46 -3.82 -15.88
N LYS A 81 3.07 -2.78 -16.46
CA LYS A 81 4.23 -2.11 -15.85
C LYS A 81 3.89 -1.44 -14.52
N ALA A 82 2.71 -0.85 -14.42
CA ALA A 82 2.26 -0.25 -13.16
C ALA A 82 1.94 -1.29 -12.09
N ALA A 83 1.44 -2.48 -12.48
CA ALA A 83 1.23 -3.60 -11.58
C ALA A 83 2.55 -4.13 -10.99
N GLU A 84 3.58 -4.26 -11.83
CA GLU A 84 4.94 -4.67 -11.41
C GLU A 84 5.56 -3.66 -10.44
N MET A 85 5.49 -2.36 -10.75
CA MET A 85 5.97 -1.31 -9.85
C MET A 85 5.24 -1.30 -8.50
N LEU A 86 3.94 -1.58 -8.51
CA LEU A 86 3.15 -1.68 -7.28
C LEU A 86 3.53 -2.92 -6.48
N LEU A 87 3.81 -4.05 -7.14
CA LEU A 87 4.28 -5.28 -6.50
C LEU A 87 5.63 -5.05 -5.82
N ASP A 88 6.58 -4.39 -6.51
CA ASP A 88 7.88 -4.02 -5.96
C ASP A 88 7.74 -3.13 -4.73
N LEU A 89 6.84 -2.14 -4.78
CA LEU A 89 6.53 -1.31 -3.61
C LEU A 89 6.00 -2.14 -2.45
N CYS A 90 5.09 -3.08 -2.72
CA CYS A 90 4.54 -3.97 -1.71
C CYS A 90 5.61 -4.85 -1.06
N CYS A 91 6.49 -5.44 -1.85
CA CYS A 91 7.63 -6.23 -1.40
C CYS A 91 8.64 -5.41 -0.59
N ALA A 92 8.94 -4.18 -1.04
CA ALA A 92 9.91 -3.30 -0.40
C ALA A 92 9.42 -2.76 0.95
N ASN A 93 8.12 -2.46 1.08
CA ASN A 93 7.54 -1.91 2.31
C ASN A 93 7.06 -2.99 3.30
N LYS A 94 6.74 -4.19 2.80
CA LYS A 94 6.27 -5.35 3.59
C LYS A 94 4.99 -5.06 4.40
N GLY A 95 4.60 -6.00 5.27
CA GLY A 95 3.54 -5.81 6.25
C GLY A 95 2.20 -5.42 5.62
N VAL A 96 1.66 -4.26 5.99
CA VAL A 96 0.38 -3.75 5.48
C VAL A 96 0.36 -3.69 3.95
N TYR A 97 1.47 -3.37 3.30
CA TYR A 97 1.51 -3.30 1.85
C TYR A 97 1.38 -4.67 1.18
N ILE A 98 1.89 -5.74 1.80
CA ILE A 98 1.66 -7.12 1.32
C ILE A 98 0.18 -7.44 1.39
N LYS A 99 -0.47 -7.14 2.53
CA LYS A 99 -1.92 -7.36 2.68
C LYS A 99 -2.72 -6.60 1.62
N VAL A 100 -2.38 -5.34 1.34
CA VAL A 100 -3.01 -4.56 0.27
C VAL A 100 -2.86 -5.26 -1.08
N GLY A 101 -1.66 -5.73 -1.43
CA GLY A 101 -1.44 -6.49 -2.66
C GLY A 101 -2.26 -7.78 -2.70
N GLN A 102 -2.37 -8.49 -1.57
CA GLN A 102 -3.22 -9.68 -1.45
C GLN A 102 -4.71 -9.35 -1.64
N HIS A 103 -5.18 -8.20 -1.17
CA HIS A 103 -6.54 -7.73 -1.44
C HIS A 103 -6.73 -7.42 -2.93
N ILE A 104 -5.76 -6.77 -3.58
CA ILE A 104 -5.78 -6.50 -5.03
C ILE A 104 -5.85 -7.80 -5.84
N ALA A 105 -5.09 -8.82 -5.44
CA ALA A 105 -5.09 -10.14 -6.09
C ALA A 105 -6.44 -10.87 -6.04
N ALA A 106 -7.38 -10.44 -5.18
CA ALA A 106 -8.71 -11.02 -5.06
C ALA A 106 -9.79 -10.24 -5.86
N LEU A 107 -9.42 -9.19 -6.60
CA LEU A 107 -10.35 -8.28 -7.28
C LEU A 107 -10.46 -8.53 -8.80
N ASP A 108 -10.59 -9.80 -9.23
CA ASP A 108 -10.58 -10.22 -10.64
C ASP A 108 -11.57 -9.46 -11.56
N TYR A 109 -12.69 -8.95 -11.04
CA TYR A 109 -13.72 -8.26 -11.83
C TYR A 109 -13.72 -6.72 -11.69
N LEU A 110 -12.96 -6.17 -10.75
CA LEU A 110 -12.95 -4.73 -10.46
C LEU A 110 -11.71 -4.03 -11.04
N LEU A 111 -10.58 -4.75 -11.08
CA LEU A 111 -9.29 -4.21 -11.51
C LEU A 111 -8.86 -4.82 -12.86
N PRO A 112 -7.97 -4.13 -13.60
CA PRO A 112 -7.37 -4.71 -14.79
C PRO A 112 -6.68 -6.03 -14.44
N THR A 113 -6.81 -7.01 -15.33
CA THR A 113 -6.31 -8.38 -15.08
C THR A 113 -4.81 -8.39 -14.81
N GLU A 114 -4.06 -7.46 -15.41
CA GLU A 114 -2.63 -7.28 -15.20
C GLU A 114 -2.28 -7.03 -13.72
N TYR A 115 -3.06 -6.19 -13.02
CA TYR A 115 -2.87 -5.94 -11.58
C TYR A 115 -3.16 -7.17 -10.75
N VAL A 116 -4.27 -7.84 -11.04
CA VAL A 116 -4.73 -8.99 -10.27
C VAL A 116 -3.75 -10.17 -10.43
N GLN A 117 -3.36 -10.48 -11.67
CA GLN A 117 -2.42 -11.56 -11.97
C GLN A 117 -1.03 -11.31 -11.38
N THR A 118 -0.51 -10.09 -11.50
CA THR A 118 0.80 -9.74 -10.94
C THR A 118 0.80 -9.87 -9.41
N MET A 119 -0.30 -9.50 -8.74
CA MET A 119 -0.38 -9.53 -7.27
C MET A 119 -0.61 -10.93 -6.69
N LYS A 120 -1.06 -11.92 -7.48
CA LYS A 120 -1.27 -13.30 -7.00
C LYS A 120 -0.01 -13.94 -6.42
N VAL A 121 1.17 -13.49 -6.83
CA VAL A 121 2.46 -13.94 -6.25
C VAL A 121 2.56 -13.67 -4.74
N LEU A 122 1.82 -12.68 -4.22
CA LEU A 122 1.77 -12.35 -2.79
C LEU A 122 0.90 -13.30 -1.97
N HIS A 123 0.08 -14.14 -2.61
CA HIS A 123 -0.66 -15.22 -1.95
C HIS A 123 0.17 -16.50 -1.83
N SER A 124 1.01 -16.80 -2.82
CA SER A 124 1.75 -18.06 -2.89
C SER A 124 3.03 -18.09 -2.03
N HIS A 125 3.54 -16.93 -1.61
CA HIS A 125 4.72 -16.82 -0.76
C HIS A 125 4.38 -16.62 0.72
N ALA A 126 3.69 -17.58 1.33
CA ALA A 126 3.69 -17.68 2.78
C ALA A 126 5.14 -17.91 3.23
N PRO A 127 5.74 -17.06 4.08
CA PRO A 127 7.10 -17.28 4.55
C PRO A 127 7.16 -18.63 5.28
N SER A 128 7.92 -19.58 4.75
CA SER A 128 8.22 -20.82 5.46
C SER A 128 9.16 -20.48 6.61
N ASN A 129 8.60 -20.36 7.81
CA ASN A 129 9.42 -20.37 9.02
C ASN A 129 10.15 -21.70 9.10
N LYS A 130 11.37 -21.69 9.64
CA LYS A 130 12.07 -22.95 9.89
C LYS A 130 11.26 -23.74 10.92
N LEU A 131 11.23 -25.06 10.77
CA LEU A 131 10.39 -25.93 11.62
C LEU A 131 10.72 -25.78 13.11
N GLU A 132 11.96 -25.38 13.44
CA GLU A 132 12.41 -25.18 14.82
C GLU A 132 11.72 -23.97 15.48
N ASP A 133 11.46 -22.91 14.71
CA ASP A 133 10.77 -21.72 15.21
C ASP A 133 9.27 -22.01 15.44
N VAL A 134 8.67 -22.80 14.55
CA VAL A 134 7.28 -23.29 14.70
C VAL A 134 7.18 -24.18 15.94
N TYR A 135 8.14 -25.08 16.14
CA TYR A 135 8.18 -25.96 17.30
C TYR A 135 8.34 -25.20 18.61
N LYS A 136 9.20 -24.17 18.63
CA LYS A 136 9.41 -23.33 19.81
C LYS A 136 8.10 -22.67 20.25
N VAL A 137 7.40 -22.02 19.33
CA VAL A 137 6.12 -21.35 19.60
C VAL A 137 5.07 -22.35 20.10
N ILE A 138 4.94 -23.50 19.46
CA ILE A 138 3.99 -24.55 19.90
C ILE A 138 4.38 -25.09 21.30
N SER A 139 5.67 -25.27 21.57
CA SER A 139 6.11 -25.79 22.87
C SER A 139 5.92 -24.78 24.01
N GLU A 140 6.04 -23.49 23.71
CA GLU A 140 5.78 -22.38 24.64
C GLU A 140 4.28 -22.27 24.94
N ASP A 141 3.42 -22.40 23.92
CA ASP A 141 1.96 -22.33 24.07
C ASP A 141 1.37 -23.56 24.80
N PHE A 142 1.92 -24.75 24.55
CA PHE A 142 1.39 -26.01 25.11
C PHE A 142 2.13 -26.51 26.36
N LYS A 143 3.18 -25.82 26.84
CA LYS A 143 4.03 -26.20 28.00
C LYS A 143 4.45 -27.67 28.01
N LYS A 144 4.61 -28.30 26.83
CA LYS A 144 4.92 -29.73 26.70
C LYS A 144 5.94 -29.94 25.58
N LYS A 145 7.04 -30.65 25.88
CA LYS A 145 8.01 -31.09 24.86
C LYS A 145 7.35 -32.16 23.98
N MET A 146 7.10 -31.85 22.72
CA MET A 146 6.57 -32.79 21.73
C MET A 146 7.73 -33.50 21.01
N GLY A 147 7.98 -34.77 21.32
CA GLY A 147 8.96 -35.56 20.56
C GLY A 147 8.48 -35.83 19.14
N PHE A 148 9.39 -35.73 18.16
CA PHE A 148 9.16 -35.92 16.71
C PHE A 148 8.53 -37.28 16.33
N ASN A 149 8.60 -38.27 17.22
CA ASN A 149 8.15 -39.65 16.96
C ASN A 149 6.63 -39.82 16.81
N ASN A 150 5.83 -38.83 17.21
CA ASN A 150 4.36 -38.93 17.12
C ASN A 150 3.76 -38.23 15.88
N PHE A 151 4.53 -37.41 15.14
CA PHE A 151 4.01 -36.67 13.99
C PHE A 151 4.16 -37.44 12.66
N SER A 152 5.15 -38.32 12.55
CA SER A 152 5.35 -39.13 11.34
C SER A 152 4.29 -40.23 11.14
N SER A 153 3.55 -40.63 12.18
CA SER A 153 2.63 -41.77 12.08
C SER A 153 1.30 -41.46 11.37
N SER A 154 0.97 -40.19 11.11
CA SER A 154 -0.35 -39.82 10.55
C SER A 154 -0.35 -39.42 9.07
N TYR A 155 0.82 -39.23 8.44
CA TYR A 155 0.91 -38.75 7.04
C TYR A 155 1.41 -39.78 6.02
N TYR A 156 1.82 -40.99 6.43
CA TYR A 156 2.12 -42.11 5.53
C TYR A 156 0.94 -43.09 5.39
N GLY A 157 -0.27 -42.56 5.25
CA GLY A 157 -1.49 -43.35 5.31
C GLY A 157 -2.64 -42.89 4.42
N LEU A 158 -2.40 -42.04 3.42
CA LEU A 158 -3.39 -41.80 2.36
C LEU A 158 -2.69 -41.62 1.02
N CYS A 159 -3.04 -42.51 0.08
CA CYS A 159 -3.04 -42.22 -1.34
C CYS A 159 -3.79 -40.93 -1.66
#